data_AF-N8PXM3-F1
#
_entry.id   AF-N8PXM3-F1
#
_cell.length_a   1.000
_cell.length_b   1.000
_cell.length_c   1.000
_cell.angle_alpha   90.00
_cell.angle_beta   90.00
_cell.angle_gamma   90.00
#
_symmetry.space_group_name_H-M   'P 1'
#
loop_
_entity.id
_entity.type
_entity.pdbx_description
1 polymer ?
#
loop_
_entity_poly.entity_id
_entity_poly.type
_entity_poly.pdbx_seq_one_letter_code
_entity_poly.pdbx_strand_id
1 'polypeptide(L)'
;MSRGNIAIWFDPATQWYAPSIGKQGRNQTYSDAAIQCCLMIKSLFRLSLRMVTGFVQSLIKLCGLNWIAPDYTTLCRRQKHIDIVISYQKSSDGLHLLMDSTGMKFLGEGEWKRKKH
;
A
#
# COMPACT_ATOMS: atom_id res chain seq x y z
N MET A 1 6.64 21.22 -15.90
CA MET A 1 7.73 20.83 -14.98
C MET A 1 7.13 20.48 -13.62
N SER A 2 6.81 19.20 -13.42
CA SER A 2 6.21 18.64 -12.18
C SER A 2 7.27 17.90 -11.37
N ARG A 3 8.46 18.49 -11.22
CA ARG A 3 9.55 17.88 -10.44
C ARG A 3 9.13 17.81 -8.96
N GLY A 4 8.94 16.58 -8.47
CA GLY A 4 8.58 16.31 -7.07
C GLY A 4 7.10 16.02 -6.80
N ASN A 5 6.25 15.91 -7.83
CA ASN A 5 4.86 15.50 -7.59
C ASN A 5 4.79 14.01 -7.22
N ILE A 6 4.07 13.70 -6.14
CA ILE A 6 3.81 12.33 -5.68
C ILE A 6 2.31 12.10 -5.72
N ALA A 7 1.87 11.19 -6.60
CA ALA A 7 0.48 10.76 -6.65
C ALA A 7 0.37 9.35 -6.08
N ILE A 8 -0.49 9.16 -5.08
CA ILE A 8 -0.75 7.84 -4.48
C ILE A 8 -2.20 7.46 -4.76
N TRP A 9 -2.39 6.30 -5.38
CA TRP A 9 -3.69 5.74 -5.72
C TRP A 9 -3.83 4.36 -5.10
N PHE A 10 -4.93 4.15 -4.38
CA PHE A 10 -5.36 2.84 -3.91
C PHE A 10 -6.46 2.34 -4.84
N ASP A 11 -6.31 1.13 -5.37
CA ASP A 11 -7.40 0.47 -6.10
C ASP A 11 -8.49 0.05 -5.10
N PRO A 12 -9.72 0.61 -5.16
CA PRO A 12 -10.81 0.24 -4.25
C PRO A 12 -11.21 -1.24 -4.32
N ALA A 13 -10.89 -1.94 -5.40
CA ALA A 13 -11.12 -3.38 -5.54
C ALA A 13 -10.10 -4.22 -4.75
N THR A 14 -9.07 -3.59 -4.17
CA THR A 14 -8.08 -4.29 -3.33
C THR A 14 -8.76 -4.87 -2.10
N GLN A 15 -8.59 -6.18 -1.92
CA GLN A 15 -9.05 -6.88 -0.73
C GLN A 15 -8.19 -6.45 0.47
N TRP A 16 -8.61 -5.40 1.18
CA TRP A 16 -7.86 -4.85 2.32
C TRP A 16 -7.95 -5.71 3.57
N TYR A 17 -9.14 -6.26 3.83
CA TYR A 17 -9.40 -7.16 4.95
C TYR A 17 -9.26 -8.61 4.50
N ALA A 18 -8.68 -9.46 5.33
CA ALA A 18 -8.56 -10.87 4.98
C ALA A 18 -9.97 -11.52 4.99
N PRO A 19 -10.27 -12.41 4.03
CA PRO A 19 -11.53 -13.14 4.03
C PRO A 19 -11.65 -13.97 5.30
N SER A 20 -12.87 -14.05 5.86
CA SER A 20 -13.11 -14.86 7.06
C SER A 20 -12.96 -16.34 6.72
N ILE A 21 -11.80 -16.91 7.01
CA ILE A 21 -11.58 -18.35 6.94
C ILE A 21 -12.19 -18.90 8.23
N GLY A 22 -13.32 -19.61 8.15
CA GLY A 22 -14.04 -20.19 9.28
C GLY A 22 -13.31 -21.30 10.05
N LYS A 23 -11.97 -21.26 10.13
CA LYS A 23 -11.15 -22.20 10.89
C LYS A 23 -10.94 -21.69 12.31
N GLN A 24 -11.02 -22.61 13.26
CA GLN A 24 -10.85 -22.37 14.69
C GLN A 24 -9.41 -21.89 14.98
N GLY A 25 -9.22 -20.58 15.13
CA GLY A 25 -7.94 -19.90 15.35
C GLY A 25 -8.06 -18.37 15.29
N ARG A 26 -6.99 -17.63 15.63
CA ARG A 26 -6.98 -16.16 15.56
C ARG A 26 -7.05 -15.71 14.10
N ASN A 27 -8.24 -15.34 13.64
CA ASN A 27 -8.46 -14.83 12.29
C ASN A 27 -7.52 -13.67 11.98
N GLN A 28 -6.89 -13.71 10.81
CA GLN A 28 -6.17 -12.56 10.28
C GLN A 28 -7.22 -11.51 9.90
N THR A 29 -7.09 -10.28 10.44
CA THR A 29 -8.02 -9.19 10.13
C THR A 29 -7.67 -8.50 8.81
N TYR A 30 -6.38 -8.45 8.49
CA TYR A 30 -5.86 -7.73 7.32
C TYR A 30 -5.25 -8.72 6.33
N SER A 31 -5.44 -8.44 5.04
CA SER A 31 -4.82 -9.22 3.96
C SER A 31 -3.31 -8.98 3.88
N ASP A 32 -2.59 -9.89 3.25
CA ASP A 32 -1.17 -9.75 2.96
C ASP A 32 -0.90 -8.49 2.13
N ALA A 33 -1.81 -8.14 1.20
CA ALA A 33 -1.73 -6.93 0.39
C ALA A 33 -1.77 -5.64 1.24
N ALA A 34 -2.65 -5.58 2.24
CA ALA A 34 -2.72 -4.43 3.16
C ALA A 34 -1.43 -4.29 3.99
N ILE A 35 -0.89 -5.40 4.50
CA ILE A 35 0.37 -5.37 5.24
C ILE A 35 1.55 -4.97 4.34
N GLN A 36 1.64 -5.55 3.14
CA GLN A 36 2.67 -5.22 2.16
C GLN A 36 2.62 -3.74 1.79
N CYS A 37 1.42 -3.18 1.59
CA CYS A 37 1.22 -1.74 1.37
C CYS A 37 1.87 -0.89 2.46
N CYS A 38 1.54 -1.16 3.72
CA CYS A 38 2.08 -0.42 4.85
C CYS A 38 3.62 -0.52 4.93
N LEU A 39 4.16 -1.71 4.72
CA LEU A 39 5.61 -1.94 4.77
C LEU A 39 6.36 -1.32 3.59
N MET A 40 5.71 -1.21 2.43
CA MET A 40 6.26 -0.46 1.28
C MET A 40 6.28 1.03 1.56
N ILE A 41 5.17 1.59 2.04
CA ILE A 41 5.07 3.00 2.42
C ILE A 41 6.14 3.35 3.48
N LYS A 42 6.33 2.47 4.46
CA LYS A 42 7.43 2.56 5.43
C LYS A 42 8.79 2.69 4.73
N SER A 43 9.09 1.80 3.77
CA SER A 43 10.37 1.76 3.08
C SER A 43 10.59 2.98 2.18
N LEU A 44 9.56 3.38 1.43
CA LEU A 44 9.61 4.48 0.46
C LEU A 44 9.80 5.84 1.12
N PHE A 45 9.02 6.12 2.15
CA PHE A 45 9.09 7.37 2.91
C PHE A 45 10.09 7.30 4.08
N ARG A 46 10.81 6.17 4.22
CA ARG A 46 11.75 5.90 5.32
C ARG A 46 11.14 6.18 6.70
N LEU A 47 9.87 5.83 6.89
CA LEU A 47 9.13 6.04 8.14
C LEU A 47 9.41 4.92 9.15
N SER A 48 9.25 5.24 10.44
CA SER A 48 9.21 4.23 11.49
C SER A 48 7.87 3.48 11.43
N LEU A 49 7.85 2.20 11.83
CA LEU A 49 6.62 1.39 11.88
C LEU A 49 5.50 2.05 12.71
N ARG A 50 5.85 2.84 13.73
CA ARG A 50 4.87 3.57 14.56
C ARG A 50 4.22 4.73 13.80
N MET A 51 4.95 5.39 12.91
CA MET A 51 4.40 6.47 12.08
C MET A 51 3.58 5.94 10.90
N VAL A 52 3.90 4.75 10.39
CA VAL A 52 3.24 4.14 9.23
C VAL A 52 1.74 3.98 9.44
N THR A 53 1.29 3.51 10.61
CA THR A 53 -0.15 3.34 10.89
C THR A 53 -0.91 4.65 10.70
N GLY A 54 -0.42 5.75 11.30
CA GLY A 54 -1.07 7.06 11.17
C GLY A 54 -0.99 7.61 9.75
N PHE A 55 0.17 7.48 9.10
CA PHE A 55 0.36 7.97 7.73
C PHE A 55 -0.53 7.23 6.72
N VAL A 56 -0.59 5.90 6.80
CA VAL A 56 -1.46 5.07 5.95
C VAL A 56 -2.93 5.39 6.22
N GLN A 57 -3.33 5.58 7.48
CA GLN A 57 -4.70 5.96 7.81
C GLN A 57 -5.09 7.31 7.19
N SER A 58 -4.17 8.28 7.19
CA SER A 58 -4.38 9.57 6.52
C SER A 58 -4.50 9.42 5.01
N LEU A 59 -3.68 8.57 4.38
CA LEU A 59 -3.78 8.30 2.95
C LEU A 59 -5.10 7.62 2.58
N ILE A 60 -5.55 6.63 3.35
CA ILE A 60 -6.84 5.96 3.16
C ILE A 60 -7.99 6.98 3.21
N LYS A 61 -7.97 7.90 4.21
CA LYS A 61 -8.95 8.98 4.34
C LYS A 61 -8.90 9.95 3.15
N LEU A 62 -7.69 10.31 2.70
CA LEU A 62 -7.49 11.20 1.56
C LEU A 62 -8.06 10.58 0.26
N CYS A 63 -7.97 9.26 0.12
CA CYS A 63 -8.56 8.54 -1.00
C CYS A 63 -10.06 8.25 -0.84
N GLY A 64 -10.70 8.70 0.25
CA GLY A 64 -12.13 8.50 0.49
C GLY A 64 -12.52 7.04 0.79
N LEU A 65 -11.58 6.24 1.29
CA LEU A 65 -11.78 4.82 1.57
C LEU A 65 -12.15 4.59 3.04
N ASN A 66 -13.04 3.63 3.30
CA ASN A 66 -13.48 3.27 4.65
C ASN A 66 -12.62 2.18 5.30
N TRP A 67 -11.33 2.12 4.94
CA TRP A 67 -10.41 1.12 5.48
C TRP A 67 -9.75 1.61 6.77
N ILE A 68 -9.34 0.65 7.61
CA ILE A 68 -8.57 0.91 8.82
C ILE A 68 -7.13 0.48 8.55
N ALA A 69 -6.17 1.32 8.91
CA ALA A 69 -4.77 0.97 8.79
C ALA A 69 -4.38 -0.09 9.85
N PRO A 70 -3.61 -1.12 9.48
CA PRO A 70 -3.04 -2.07 10.43
C PRO A 70 -2.23 -1.37 11.53
N ASP A 71 -2.41 -1.82 12.76
CA ASP A 71 -1.69 -1.29 13.92
C ASP A 71 -0.22 -1.75 13.94
N TYR A 72 0.59 -1.09 14.76
CA TYR A 72 2.01 -1.41 14.90
C TYR A 72 2.26 -2.88 15.25
N THR A 73 1.43 -3.47 16.12
CA THR A 73 1.63 -4.85 16.58
C THR A 73 1.38 -5.85 15.45
N THR A 74 0.34 -5.63 14.64
CA THR A 74 0.05 -6.44 13.46
C THR A 74 1.15 -6.32 12.43
N LEU A 75 1.59 -5.10 12.10
CA LEU A 75 2.66 -4.87 11.13
C LEU A 75 3.98 -5.52 11.58
N CYS A 76 4.38 -5.33 12.83
CA CYS A 76 5.63 -5.89 13.36
C CYS A 76 5.65 -7.42 13.29
N ARG A 77 4.52 -8.05 13.60
CA ARG A 77 4.40 -9.52 13.58
C ARG A 77 4.37 -10.08 12.17
N ARG A 78 3.70 -9.39 11.24
CA ARG A 78 3.53 -9.84 9.85
C ARG A 78 4.72 -9.50 8.96
N GLN A 79 5.50 -8.46 9.26
CA GLN A 79 6.73 -8.11 8.54
C GLN A 79 7.73 -9.28 8.48
N LYS A 80 7.73 -10.18 9.48
CA LYS A 80 8.62 -11.35 9.52
C LYS A 80 8.28 -12.42 8.47
N HIS A 81 7.07 -12.37 7.91
CA HIS A 81 6.52 -13.42 7.04
C HIS A 81 6.12 -12.89 5.66
N ILE A 82 6.39 -11.62 5.36
CA ILE A 82 5.99 -10.98 4.10
C ILE A 82 7.24 -10.40 3.44
N ASP A 83 7.53 -10.87 2.24
CA ASP A 83 8.59 -10.32 1.41
C ASP A 83 8.11 -9.02 0.72
N ILE A 84 8.87 -7.94 0.90
CA ILE A 84 8.54 -6.65 0.32
C ILE A 84 9.14 -6.58 -1.09
N VAL A 85 8.33 -6.84 -2.11
CA VAL A 85 8.76 -6.73 -3.51
C VAL A 85 8.56 -5.29 -4.02
N ILE A 86 9.57 -4.44 -3.92
CA ILE A 86 9.52 -3.06 -4.44
C ILE A 86 9.96 -3.04 -5.90
N SER A 87 9.02 -3.02 -6.84
CA SER A 87 9.31 -2.87 -8.28
C SER A 87 9.47 -1.40 -8.66
N TYR A 88 10.59 -0.79 -8.28
CA TYR A 88 10.88 0.59 -8.63
C TYR A 88 11.23 0.73 -10.12
N GLN A 89 10.54 1.62 -10.84
CA GLN A 89 10.92 2.08 -12.18
C GLN A 89 11.26 3.57 -12.10
N LYS A 90 12.45 3.92 -12.58
CA LYS A 90 12.96 5.29 -12.53
C LYS A 90 12.15 6.16 -13.51
N SER A 91 11.36 7.08 -12.96
CA SER A 91 10.54 8.04 -13.70
C SER A 91 11.21 9.43 -13.68
N SER A 92 11.26 10.10 -14.83
CA SER A 92 11.84 11.45 -14.99
C SER A 92 10.89 12.58 -14.57
N ASP A 93 9.59 12.34 -14.46
CA ASP A 93 8.56 13.41 -14.40
C ASP A 93 7.58 13.34 -13.21
N GLY A 94 7.75 12.40 -12.28
CA GLY A 94 6.94 12.30 -11.06
C GLY A 94 6.84 10.88 -10.50
N LEU A 95 6.52 10.74 -9.21
CA LEU A 95 6.32 9.43 -8.56
C LEU A 95 4.83 9.11 -8.51
N HIS A 96 4.34 8.23 -9.40
CA HIS A 96 2.97 7.72 -9.31
C HIS A 96 2.99 6.32 -8.70
N LEU A 97 2.30 6.19 -7.58
CA LEU A 97 2.24 5.00 -6.77
C LEU A 97 0.84 4.40 -6.90
N LEU A 98 0.74 3.22 -7.52
CA LEU A 98 -0.51 2.47 -7.62
C LEU A 98 -0.43 1.25 -6.70
N MET A 99 -1.41 1.09 -5.82
CA MET A 99 -1.57 -0.12 -5.02
C MET A 99 -2.70 -0.97 -5.60
N ASP A 100 -2.38 -2.20 -6.05
CA ASP A 100 -3.33 -3.21 -6.49
C ASP A 100 -3.19 -4.51 -5.67
N SER A 101 -4.06 -5.50 -5.90
CA SER A 101 -4.06 -6.80 -5.21
C SER A 101 -2.82 -7.65 -5.48
N THR A 102 -2.01 -7.32 -6.50
CA THR A 102 -0.73 -7.96 -6.82
C THR A 102 0.47 -7.26 -6.18
N GLY A 103 0.26 -6.08 -5.59
CA GLY A 103 1.28 -5.29 -4.91
C GLY A 103 1.27 -3.82 -5.35
N MET A 104 2.32 -3.10 -4.97
CA MET A 104 2.49 -1.71 -5.36
C MET A 104 3.32 -1.61 -6.64
N LYS A 105 2.83 -0.84 -7.62
CA LYS A 105 3.52 -0.56 -8.88
C LYS A 105 3.85 0.93 -8.97
N PHE A 106 5.09 1.21 -9.39
CA PHE A 106 5.52 2.55 -9.75
C PHE A 106 5.25 2.76 -11.22
N LEU A 107 4.40 3.71 -11.56
CA LEU A 107 4.11 4.05 -12.95
C LEU A 107 4.75 5.40 -13.28
N GLY A 108 5.40 5.48 -14.45
CA GLY A 108 5.71 6.77 -15.06
C GLY A 108 4.48 7.35 -15.77
N GLU A 109 4.42 8.67 -15.98
CA GLU A 109 3.29 9.36 -16.65
C GLU A 109 2.91 8.74 -18.02
N GLY A 110 3.83 8.04 -18.69
CA GLY A 110 3.59 7.38 -19.97
C GLY A 110 2.79 6.07 -19.92
N GLU A 111 2.80 5.33 -18.81
CA GLU A 111 2.09 4.04 -18.70
C GLU A 111 0.64 4.22 -18.27
N TRP A 112 0.36 5.24 -17.46
CA TRP A 112 -0.99 5.50 -16.94
C TRP A 112 -1.98 5.91 -18.04
N LYS A 113 -1.52 6.67 -19.05
CA LYS A 113 -2.34 7.08 -20.20
C LYS A 113 -2.79 5.89 -21.07
N ARG A 114 -2.11 4.75 -21.01
CA ARG A 114 -2.42 3.59 -21.87
C ARG A 114 -3.48 2.65 -21.29
N LYS A 115 -3.85 2.79 -20.01
CA LYS A 115 -4.85 1.94 -19.33
C LYS A 115 -6.26 2.54 -19.25
N LYS A 116 -6.48 3.73 -19.82
CA LYS A 116 -7.79 4.37 -19.96
C LYS A 116 -8.18 4.57 -21.43
N HIS A 117 -8.15 3.50 -22.21
CA HIS A 117 -8.83 3.47 -23.50
C HIS A 117 -9.41 2.08 -23.79
#